data_AF-A0A8S2DXN6-F1
#
_entry.id   AF-A0A8S2DXN6-F1
#
_cell.length_a   1.000
_cell.length_b   1.000
_cell.length_c   1.000
_cell.angle_alpha   90.00
_cell.angle_beta   90.00
_cell.angle_gamma   90.00
#
_symmetry.space_group_name_H-M   'P 1'
#
loop_
_entity.id
_entity.type
_entity.pdbx_description
1 polymer ?
#
loop_
_entity_poly.entity_id
_entity_poly.type
_entity_poly.pdbx_seq_one_letter_code
_entity_poly.pdbx_strand_id
1 'polypeptide(L)'
;MDAFNKLNLGSYLPTMPYKVREMVDKVTNIVMNYTEAEAKIVEATNDESWGPPGKLLQEISQLSYSYEHYSEVMGMLWKRMFQSEKKFWRRTYKVKLY
;
A
#
# COMPACT_ATOMS: atom_id res chain seq x y z
N MET A 1 -1.71 -0.23 -20.39
CA MET A 1 -2.73 -1.26 -20.09
C MET A 1 -1.98 -2.53 -19.71
N ASP A 2 -1.68 -2.65 -18.42
CA ASP A 2 -0.69 -3.57 -17.90
C ASP A 2 -1.09 -5.03 -18.09
N ALA A 3 -0.10 -5.87 -18.43
CA ALA A 3 -0.26 -7.32 -18.62
C ALA A 3 -0.91 -8.02 -17.42
N PHE A 4 -0.83 -7.40 -16.24
CA PHE A 4 -1.45 -7.85 -14.99
C PHE A 4 -2.99 -7.87 -15.04
N ASN A 5 -3.61 -6.89 -15.71
CA ASN A 5 -5.07 -6.84 -15.87
C ASN A 5 -5.59 -7.85 -16.89
N LYS A 6 -4.76 -8.32 -17.83
CA LYS A 6 -5.16 -9.30 -18.86
C LYS A 6 -5.31 -10.73 -18.33
N LEU A 7 -4.77 -11.05 -17.15
CA LEU A 7 -4.78 -12.40 -16.59
C LEU A 7 -5.76 -12.59 -15.43
N ASN A 8 -6.56 -11.59 -15.07
CA ASN A 8 -7.55 -11.66 -13.98
C ASN A 8 -6.98 -12.22 -12.64
N LEU A 9 -5.66 -12.05 -12.45
CA LEU A 9 -4.90 -12.58 -11.32
C LEU A 9 -5.34 -11.95 -9.99
N GLY A 10 -5.94 -10.75 -10.03
CA GLY A 10 -6.49 -10.05 -8.88
C GLY A 10 -7.58 -10.81 -8.11
N SER A 11 -8.23 -11.78 -8.75
CA SER A 11 -9.21 -12.66 -8.12
C SER A 11 -8.56 -13.78 -7.27
N TYR A 12 -7.34 -14.20 -7.61
CA TYR A 12 -6.61 -15.28 -6.95
C TYR A 12 -5.62 -14.80 -5.89
N LEU A 13 -5.27 -13.50 -5.85
CA LEU A 13 -4.38 -12.93 -4.81
C LEU A 13 -4.72 -13.32 -3.35
N PRO A 14 -6.00 -13.44 -2.94
CA PRO A 14 -6.35 -13.83 -1.56
C PRO A 14 -6.10 -15.31 -1.25
N THR A 15 -6.04 -16.18 -2.27
CA THR A 15 -5.90 -17.63 -2.10
C THR A 15 -4.46 -18.14 -2.29
N MET A 16 -3.54 -17.25 -2.67
CA MET A 16 -2.14 -17.59 -2.92
C MET A 16 -1.30 -17.60 -1.62
N PRO A 17 -0.20 -18.39 -1.58
CA PRO A 17 0.72 -18.39 -0.45
C PRO A 17 1.28 -16.98 -0.15
N TYR A 18 1.46 -16.65 1.13
CA TYR A 18 1.86 -15.31 1.57
C TYR A 18 3.11 -14.77 0.86
N LYS A 19 4.15 -15.61 0.69
CA LYS A 19 5.39 -15.23 0.00
C LYS A 19 5.15 -14.81 -1.45
N VAL A 20 4.22 -15.48 -2.14
CA VAL A 20 3.89 -15.17 -3.53
C VAL A 20 3.11 -13.87 -3.62
N ARG A 21 2.19 -13.64 -2.66
CA ARG A 21 1.46 -12.37 -2.54
C ARG A 21 2.40 -11.20 -2.27
N GLU A 22 3.37 -11.39 -1.37
CA GLU A 22 4.39 -10.40 -1.03
C GLU A 22 5.29 -10.06 -2.24
N MET A 23 5.70 -11.06 -3.02
CA MET A 23 6.45 -10.85 -4.26
C MET A 23 5.65 -10.05 -5.29
N VAL A 24 4.37 -10.38 -5.46
CA VAL A 24 3.49 -9.65 -6.38
C VAL A 24 3.30 -8.21 -5.93
N ASP A 25 3.04 -7.96 -4.65
CA ASP A 25 2.89 -6.61 -4.09
C ASP A 25 4.19 -5.79 -4.30
N LYS A 26 5.36 -6.39 -4.08
CA LYS A 26 6.69 -5.78 -4.34
C LYS A 26 6.89 -5.45 -5.83
N VAL A 27 6.54 -6.37 -6.73
CA VAL A 27 6.64 -6.15 -8.18
C VAL A 27 5.68 -5.03 -8.62
N THR A 28 4.47 -4.97 -8.08
CA THR A 28 3.54 -3.86 -8.38
C THR A 28 4.05 -2.53 -7.87
N ASN A 29 4.74 -2.49 -6.73
CA ASN A 29 5.34 -1.25 -6.23
C ASN A 29 6.47 -0.74 -7.15
N ILE A 30 7.28 -1.66 -7.69
CA ILE A 30 8.34 -1.34 -8.65
C ILE A 30 7.75 -0.87 -10.00
N VAL A 31 6.71 -1.54 -10.48
CA VAL A 31 6.03 -1.19 -11.74
C VAL A 31 5.31 0.16 -11.65
N MET A 32 4.91 0.59 -10.45
CA MET A 32 4.22 1.86 -10.22
C MET A 32 5.16 3.04 -9.93
N ASN A 33 6.49 2.86 -9.93
CA ASN A 33 7.49 3.91 -9.63
C ASN A 33 7.19 4.68 -8.33
N TYR A 34 6.81 3.99 -7.26
CA TYR A 34 6.61 4.66 -5.97
C TYR A 34 7.92 5.21 -5.42
N THR A 35 7.85 6.41 -4.83
CA THR A 35 8.97 6.93 -4.02
C THR A 35 9.12 6.09 -2.75
N GLU A 36 10.28 6.17 -2.08
CA GLU A 36 10.52 5.39 -0.86
C GLU A 36 9.46 5.67 0.21
N ALA A 37 9.01 6.92 0.32
CA ALA A 37 7.96 7.33 1.25
C ALA A 37 6.60 6.69 0.89
N GLU A 38 6.24 6.69 -0.40
CA GLU A 38 4.99 6.08 -0.87
C GLU A 38 4.99 4.56 -0.67
N ALA A 39 6.11 3.90 -0.95
CA ALA A 39 6.25 2.45 -0.79
C ALA A 39 5.99 1.99 0.65
N LYS A 40 6.50 2.75 1.64
CA LYS A 40 6.25 2.48 3.08
C LYS A 40 4.77 2.60 3.43
N ILE A 41 4.07 3.59 2.87
CA ILE A 41 2.61 3.75 3.07
C ILE A 41 1.85 2.61 2.42
N VAL A 42 2.25 2.15 1.24
CA VAL A 42 1.65 0.96 0.61
C VAL A 42 1.80 -0.27 1.47
N GLU A 43 3.00 -0.49 2.01
CA GLU A 43 3.27 -1.61 2.90
C GLU A 43 2.43 -1.52 4.17
N ALA A 44 2.33 -0.33 4.77
CA ALA A 44 1.53 -0.10 5.97
C ALA A 44 0.03 -0.28 5.74
N THR A 45 -0.44 0.07 4.55
CA THR A 45 -1.87 0.03 4.14
C THR A 45 -2.21 -1.21 3.32
N ASN A 46 -1.47 -2.30 3.53
CA ASN A 46 -1.72 -3.59 2.91
C ASN A 46 -3.06 -4.22 3.38
N ASP A 47 -3.54 -5.24 2.66
CA ASP A 47 -4.83 -5.92 2.95
C ASP A 47 -4.72 -7.03 4.03
N GLU A 48 -3.60 -7.11 4.72
CA GLU A 48 -3.37 -8.17 5.71
C GLU A 48 -4.27 -8.03 6.92
N SER A 49 -4.62 -9.17 7.53
CA SER A 49 -5.50 -9.24 8.71
C SER A 49 -4.87 -8.63 9.97
N TRP A 50 -3.55 -8.42 10.00
CA TRP A 50 -2.82 -7.79 11.09
C TRP A 50 -2.42 -6.35 10.74
N GLY A 51 -2.26 -5.51 11.77
CA GLY A 51 -1.79 -4.14 11.61
C GLY A 51 -0.32 -4.07 11.18
N PRO A 52 0.12 -2.95 10.59
CA PRO A 52 1.53 -2.74 10.29
C PRO A 52 2.40 -2.75 11.56
N PRO A 53 3.67 -3.14 11.43
CA PRO A 53 4.61 -3.10 12.54
C PRO A 53 4.84 -1.64 12.99
N GLY A 54 4.88 -1.40 14.31
CA GLY A 54 4.99 -0.05 14.88
C GLY A 54 6.23 0.74 14.40
N LYS A 55 7.33 0.05 14.09
CA LYS A 55 8.53 0.66 13.48
C LYS A 55 8.22 1.33 12.14
N LEU A 56 7.42 0.70 11.29
CA LEU A 56 7.04 1.24 9.99
C LEU A 56 6.20 2.52 10.13
N LEU A 57 5.29 2.54 11.10
CA LEU A 57 4.49 3.73 11.41
C LEU A 57 5.34 4.87 11.96
N GLN A 58 6.34 4.57 12.78
CA GLN A 58 7.27 5.57 13.29
C GLN A 58 8.08 6.20 12.16
N GLU A 59 8.53 5.41 11.19
CA GLU A 59 9.23 5.91 10.00
C GLU A 59 8.31 6.78 9.13
N ILE A 60 7.05 6.38 8.92
CA ILE A 60 6.05 7.21 8.19
C ILE A 60 5.79 8.52 8.94
N SER A 61 5.66 8.46 10.28
CA SER A 61 5.50 9.65 11.11
C SER A 61 6.67 10.61 10.95
N GLN A 62 7.92 10.11 10.99
CA GLN A 62 9.11 10.93 10.76
C GLN A 62 9.12 11.55 9.35
N LEU A 63 8.76 10.78 8.32
CA LEU A 63 8.65 11.28 6.95
C LEU A 63 7.57 12.37 6.81
N SER A 64 6.48 12.28 7.57
CA SER A 64 5.42 13.30 7.57
C SER A 64 5.86 14.65 8.17
N TYR A 65 6.92 14.67 8.98
CA TYR A 65 7.50 15.91 9.48
C TYR A 65 8.52 16.54 8.51
N SER A 66 8.93 15.82 7.46
CA SER A 66 9.82 16.36 6.44
C SER A 66 9.04 17.14 5.38
N TYR A 67 9.40 18.41 5.16
CA TYR A 67 8.74 19.27 4.18
C TYR A 67 8.84 18.71 2.75
N GLU A 68 9.95 18.04 2.42
CA GLU A 68 10.21 17.48 1.09
C GLU A 68 9.32 16.25 0.81
N HIS A 69 9.04 15.44 1.82
CA HIS A 69 8.30 14.18 1.66
C HIS A 69 6.82 14.28 2.07
N TYR A 70 6.41 15.37 2.72
CA TYR A 70 5.05 15.53 3.22
C TYR A 70 3.99 15.45 2.11
N SER A 71 4.25 16.09 0.97
CA SER A 71 3.33 16.10 -0.17
C SER A 71 3.13 14.69 -0.76
N GLU A 72 4.20 13.89 -0.82
CA GLU A 72 4.17 12.50 -1.27
C GLU A 72 3.41 11.62 -0.28
N VAL A 73 3.70 11.77 1.01
CA VAL A 73 3.06 11.00 2.09
C VAL A 73 1.54 11.25 2.10
N MET A 74 1.13 12.51 2.13
CA MET A 74 -0.29 12.87 2.18
C MET A 74 -1.02 12.57 0.87
N GLY A 75 -0.37 12.79 -0.28
CA GLY A 75 -0.91 12.43 -1.58
C GLY A 75 -1.25 10.94 -1.67
N MET A 76 -0.37 10.08 -1.17
CA MET A 76 -0.57 8.64 -1.19
C MET A 76 -1.60 8.17 -0.17
N LEU A 77 -1.64 8.76 1.04
CA LEU A 77 -2.68 8.49 2.03
C LEU A 77 -4.07 8.83 1.50
N TRP A 78 -4.24 10.01 0.88
CA TRP A 78 -5.50 10.40 0.27
C TRP A 78 -5.90 9.47 -0.88
N LYS A 79 -4.94 9.07 -1.73
CA LYS A 79 -5.18 8.11 -2.80
C LYS A 79 -5.74 6.80 -2.23
N ARG A 80 -5.13 6.26 -1.17
CA ARG A 80 -5.58 5.03 -0.50
C ARG A 80 -6.93 5.20 0.21
N MET A 81 -7.24 6.40 0.69
CA MET A 81 -8.50 6.70 1.38
C MET A 81 -9.70 6.77 0.42
N PHE A 82 -9.52 7.41 -0.75
CA PHE A 82 -10.64 7.71 -1.66
C PHE A 82 -10.69 6.86 -2.93
N GLN A 83 -9.57 6.27 -3.36
CA GLN A 83 -9.51 5.45 -4.57
C GLN A 83 -9.49 3.94 -4.27
N SER A 84 -9.66 3.55 -3.00
CA SER A 84 -9.83 2.14 -2.63
C SER A 84 -11.18 1.61 -3.08
N GLU A 85 -11.19 0.57 -3.91
CA GLU A 85 -12.42 -0.16 -4.26
C GLU A 85 -13.10 -0.74 -3.01
N LYS A 86 -14.44 -0.85 -3.03
CA LYS A 86 -15.23 -1.40 -1.91
C LYS A 86 -14.78 -2.80 -1.44
N LYS A 87 -14.09 -3.55 -2.32
CA LYS A 87 -13.52 -4.87 -2.02
C LYS A 87 -12.35 -4.81 -1.02
N PHE A 88 -11.64 -3.69 -0.91
CA PHE A 88 -10.43 -3.53 -0.09
C PHE A 88 -10.65 -2.63 1.13
N TRP A 89 -11.76 -2.82 1.84
CA TRP A 89 -12.18 -2.00 2.99
C TRP A 89 -11.14 -1.90 4.11
N ARG A 90 -10.30 -2.93 4.29
CA ARG A 90 -9.23 -2.95 5.30
C ARG A 90 -8.16 -1.91 5.04
N ARG A 91 -7.87 -1.62 3.77
CA ARG A 91 -6.89 -0.60 3.37
C ARG A 91 -7.37 0.78 3.81
N THR A 92 -8.64 1.12 3.52
CA THR A 92 -9.26 2.37 3.96
C THR A 92 -9.32 2.48 5.48
N TYR A 93 -9.66 1.38 6.16
CA TYR A 93 -9.72 1.34 7.62
C TYR A 93 -8.35 1.60 8.27
N LYS A 94 -7.29 0.94 7.78
CA LYS A 94 -5.92 1.15 8.26
C LYS A 94 -5.45 2.57 8.02
N VAL A 95 -5.72 3.16 6.85
CA VAL A 95 -5.39 4.57 6.57
C VAL A 95 -6.06 5.52 7.56
N LYS A 96 -7.29 5.24 7.99
CA LYS A 96 -8.00 6.10 8.94
C LYS A 96 -7.46 6.01 10.37
N LEU A 97 -6.76 4.92 10.71
CA LEU A 97 -6.21 4.69 12.04
C LEU A 97 -4.86 5.40 12.28
N TYR A 98 -4.20 5.86 11.24
CA TYR A 98 -2.86 6.48 11.28
C TYR A 98 -2.91 7.89 10.69
#